data_AF-A0A8H5HTT6-F1
#
_entry.id   AF-A0A8H5HTT6-F1
#
_cell.length_a   1.000
_cell.length_b   1.000
_cell.length_c   1.000
_cell.angle_alpha   90.00
_cell.angle_beta   90.00
_cell.angle_gamma   90.00
#
_symmetry.space_group_name_H-M   'P 1'
#
loop_
_entity.id
_entity.type
_entity.pdbx_description
1 polymer ?
#
loop_
_entity_poly.entity_id
_entity_poly.type
_entity_poly.pdbx_seq_one_letter_code
_entity_poly.pdbx_strand_id
1 'polypeptide(L)'
;MVAPRGLIAFENTDYVWLSPVSAYGCETAARTVYQALGVLQNHGFEQVGGHAHCAWPTSLTPALDAFINKFLLGQNVSTNEWSSNMVFNGVAFNQAQWINWQTPTLA
;
A
#
# COMPACT_ATOMS: atom_id res chain seq x y z
N MET A 1 2.15 -13.07 0.03
CA MET A 1 2.24 -14.15 -0.97
C MET A 1 2.32 -13.66 -2.42
N VAL A 2 1.93 -12.41 -2.72
CA VAL A 2 2.03 -11.90 -4.10
C VAL A 2 3.49 -11.69 -4.53
N ALA A 3 4.36 -11.28 -3.59
CA ALA A 3 5.78 -11.10 -3.83
C ALA A 3 6.43 -12.30 -4.56
N PRO A 4 7.30 -12.06 -5.57
CA PRO A 4 7.84 -10.75 -5.99
C PRO A 4 6.99 -10.01 -7.05
N ARG A 5 5.76 -10.45 -7.35
CA ARG A 5 4.91 -9.86 -8.40
C ARG A 5 4.36 -8.48 -7.99
N GLY A 6 3.99 -7.66 -8.98
CA GLY A 6 3.37 -6.35 -8.78
C GLY A 6 2.04 -6.42 -8.03
N LEU A 7 1.88 -5.56 -7.02
CA LEU A 7 0.69 -5.39 -6.20
C LEU A 7 0.53 -3.92 -5.81
N ILE A 8 -0.64 -3.34 -6.02
CA ILE A 8 -1.04 -2.08 -5.39
C ILE A 8 -2.43 -2.26 -4.79
N ALA A 9 -2.61 -1.80 -3.55
CA ALA A 9 -3.90 -1.80 -2.86
C ALA A 9 -4.36 -0.35 -2.60
N PHE A 10 -5.66 -0.12 -2.74
CA PHE A 10 -6.31 1.17 -2.53
C PHE A 10 -7.34 1.04 -1.43
N GLU A 11 -7.33 1.97 -0.47
CA GLU A 11 -8.23 1.94 0.67
C GLU A 11 -8.92 3.27 0.94
N ASN A 12 -10.07 3.21 1.63
CA ASN A 12 -10.90 4.37 1.90
C ASN A 12 -11.11 4.61 3.41
N THR A 13 -10.62 5.75 3.92
CA THR A 13 -10.71 6.11 5.34
C THR A 13 -12.09 6.58 5.79
N ASP A 14 -13.00 6.93 4.86
CA ASP A 14 -14.34 7.41 5.20
C ASP A 14 -15.22 6.29 5.79
N TYR A 15 -14.86 5.03 5.57
CA TYR A 15 -15.63 3.86 5.97
C TYR A 15 -14.90 3.08 7.07
N VAL A 16 -15.25 3.35 8.34
CA VAL A 16 -14.64 2.67 9.50
C VAL A 16 -14.76 1.15 9.46
N TRP A 17 -15.78 0.63 8.76
CA TRP A 17 -16.01 -0.80 8.56
C TRP A 17 -14.90 -1.49 7.76
N LEU A 18 -14.14 -0.74 6.95
CA LEU A 18 -12.96 -1.23 6.24
C LEU A 18 -11.71 -1.33 7.15
N SER A 19 -11.82 -0.85 8.39
CA SER A 19 -10.73 -0.83 9.38
C SER A 19 -9.43 -0.18 8.87
N PRO A 20 -9.43 1.16 8.63
CA PRO A 20 -8.30 1.84 7.96
C PRO A 20 -6.93 1.64 8.62
N VAL A 21 -6.85 1.69 9.95
CA VAL A 21 -5.59 1.44 10.70
C VAL A 21 -5.06 0.03 10.49
N SER A 22 -5.97 -0.95 10.38
CA SER A 22 -5.64 -2.35 10.20
C SER A 22 -5.10 -2.56 8.79
N ALA A 23 -5.73 -1.97 7.77
CA ALA A 23 -5.23 -2.04 6.40
C ALA A 23 -3.83 -1.43 6.29
N TYR A 24 -3.62 -0.21 6.81
CA TYR A 24 -2.31 0.45 6.78
C TYR A 24 -1.23 -0.37 7.49
N GLY A 25 -1.52 -0.87 8.70
CA GLY A 25 -0.58 -1.70 9.44
C GLY A 25 -0.27 -3.03 8.78
N CYS A 26 -1.29 -3.70 8.22
CA CYS A 26 -1.16 -4.98 7.54
C CYS A 26 -0.33 -4.86 6.26
N GLU A 27 -0.61 -3.85 5.43
CA GLU A 27 0.16 -3.59 4.22
C GLU A 27 1.60 -3.17 4.57
N THR A 28 1.80 -2.34 5.61
CA THR A 28 3.14 -1.99 6.12
C THR A 28 3.96 -3.23 6.50
N ALA A 29 3.36 -4.17 7.21
CA ALA A 29 4.02 -5.44 7.53
C ALA A 29 4.32 -6.27 6.27
N ALA A 30 3.37 -6.39 5.35
CA ALA A 30 3.55 -7.12 4.09
C ALA A 30 4.67 -6.51 3.22
N ARG A 31 4.82 -5.18 3.21
CA ARG A 31 5.85 -4.47 2.46
C ARG A 31 7.27 -4.88 2.86
N THR A 32 7.47 -5.32 4.10
CA THR A 32 8.78 -5.81 4.56
C THR A 32 9.25 -7.05 3.79
N VAL A 33 8.34 -7.87 3.25
CA VAL A 33 8.70 -9.01 2.38
C VAL A 33 9.24 -8.53 1.03
N TYR A 34 8.61 -7.51 0.44
CA TYR A 34 9.07 -6.89 -0.80
C TYR A 34 10.41 -6.17 -0.62
N GLN A 35 10.59 -5.50 0.53
CA GLN A 35 11.86 -4.92 0.93
C GLN A 35 12.95 -6.00 1.03
N ALA A 36 12.67 -7.11 1.70
CA ALA A 36 13.63 -8.19 1.89
C ALA A 36 14.10 -8.82 0.57
N LEU A 37 13.21 -8.89 -0.43
CA LEU A 37 13.48 -9.41 -1.76
C LEU A 37 14.13 -8.37 -2.71
N GLY A 38 14.42 -7.15 -2.25
CA GLY A 38 15.00 -6.09 -3.08
C GLY A 38 14.04 -5.52 -4.14
N VAL A 39 12.74 -5.78 -4.03
CA VAL A 39 11.72 -5.37 -4.99
C VAL A 39 10.67 -4.46 -4.35
N LEU A 40 11.11 -3.52 -3.51
CA LEU A 40 10.23 -2.64 -2.72
C LEU A 40 9.17 -1.90 -3.57
N GLN A 41 9.53 -1.51 -4.79
CA GLN A 41 8.62 -0.83 -5.72
C GLN A 41 7.59 -1.75 -6.40
N ASN A 42 7.62 -3.07 -6.15
CA ASN A 42 6.59 -3.98 -6.65
C ASN A 42 5.37 -4.03 -5.72
N HIS A 43 5.39 -3.30 -4.61
CA HIS A 43 4.27 -3.20 -3.67
C HIS A 43 3.95 -1.75 -3.33
N GLY A 44 2.75 -1.33 -3.70
CA GLY A 44 2.21 -0.01 -3.40
C GLY A 44 0.97 -0.06 -2.51
N PHE A 45 0.71 1.03 -1.82
CA PHE A 45 -0.50 1.21 -0.99
C PHE A 45 -0.90 2.67 -0.98
N GLU A 46 -2.15 2.97 -1.29
CA GLU A 46 -2.69 4.32 -1.26
C GLU A 46 -4.01 4.34 -0.48
N GLN A 47 -4.07 5.14 0.58
CA GLN A 47 -5.23 5.21 1.46
C GLN A 47 -5.66 6.67 1.67
N VAL A 48 -6.83 6.99 1.12
CA VAL A 48 -7.41 8.35 1.13
C VAL A 48 -8.87 8.29 1.56
N GLY A 49 -9.51 9.45 1.70
CA GLY A 49 -10.95 9.56 1.92
C GLY A 49 -11.56 10.52 0.91
N GLY A 50 -12.76 11.03 1.18
CA GLY A 50 -13.43 12.03 0.36
C GLY A 50 -14.09 11.47 -0.90
N HIS A 51 -14.44 10.19 -0.91
CA HIS A 51 -15.19 9.58 -2.02
C HIS A 51 -16.08 8.43 -1.51
N ALA A 52 -17.19 8.17 -2.22
CA ALA A 52 -18.12 7.10 -1.86
C ALA A 52 -17.48 5.71 -2.01
N HIS A 53 -17.99 4.73 -1.28
CA HIS A 53 -17.51 3.35 -1.33
C HIS A 53 -17.54 2.81 -2.77
N CYS A 54 -16.41 2.24 -3.19
CA CYS A 54 -16.14 1.77 -4.56
C CYS A 54 -16.19 2.82 -5.68
N ALA A 55 -16.59 4.08 -5.41
CA ALA A 55 -16.46 5.15 -6.39
C ALA A 55 -14.99 5.52 -6.53
N TRP A 56 -14.44 5.46 -7.75
CA TRP A 56 -13.03 5.73 -7.99
C TRP A 56 -12.71 7.24 -7.93
N PRO A 57 -11.81 7.70 -7.04
CA PRO A 57 -11.34 9.08 -7.03
C PRO A 57 -10.24 9.27 -8.08
N THR A 58 -10.37 10.30 -8.92
CA THR A 58 -9.40 10.59 -10.00
C THR A 58 -7.99 10.93 -9.50
N SER A 59 -7.85 11.33 -8.24
CA SER A 59 -6.55 11.56 -7.59
C SER A 59 -5.68 10.30 -7.49
N LEU A 60 -6.28 9.10 -7.52
CA LEU A 60 -5.56 7.82 -7.43
C LEU A 60 -5.21 7.22 -8.81
N THR A 61 -5.76 7.77 -9.90
CA THR A 61 -5.50 7.29 -11.27
C THR A 61 -4.00 7.25 -11.61
N PRO A 62 -3.17 8.24 -11.27
CA PRO A 62 -1.74 8.18 -11.58
C PRO A 62 -1.02 6.97 -10.97
N ALA A 63 -1.34 6.63 -9.71
CA ALA A 63 -0.77 5.48 -9.01
C ALA A 63 -1.23 4.15 -9.63
N LEU A 64 -2.52 4.04 -9.97
CA LEU A 64 -3.08 2.89 -10.68
C LEU A 64 -2.39 2.68 -12.03
N ASP A 65 -2.32 3.74 -12.83
CA ASP A 65 -1.72 3.71 -14.16
C ASP A 65 -0.23 3.37 -14.08
N ALA A 66 0.51 3.88 -13.08
CA ALA A 66 1.92 3.53 -12.89
C ALA A 66 2.13 2.01 -12.72
N PHE A 67 1.29 1.35 -11.92
CA PHE A 67 1.37 -0.10 -11.71
C PHE A 67 0.94 -0.89 -12.97
N ILE A 68 -0.11 -0.46 -13.66
CA ILE A 68 -0.54 -1.07 -14.93
C ILE A 68 0.58 -0.94 -15.98
N ASN A 69 1.09 0.28 -16.16
CA ASN A 69 2.13 0.59 -17.13
C ASN A 69 3.38 -0.26 -16.90
N LYS A 70 3.83 -0.40 -15.64
CA LYS A 70 5.01 -1.22 -15.31
C LYS A 70 4.78 -2.72 -15.43
N PHE A 71 3.74 -3.24 -14.77
CA PHE A 71 3.59 -4.69 -14.58
C PHE A 71 2.77 -5.39 -15.67
N LEU A 72 1.98 -4.65 -16.45
CA LEU A 72 1.16 -5.20 -17.53
C LEU A 72 1.62 -4.74 -18.92
N LEU A 73 2.11 -3.52 -19.04
CA LEU A 73 2.52 -2.94 -20.34
C LEU A 73 4.04 -2.86 -20.54
N GLY A 74 4.84 -3.27 -19.55
CA GLY A 74 6.30 -3.32 -19.65
C GLY A 74 6.98 -1.96 -19.79
N GLN A 75 6.31 -0.88 -19.38
CA GLN A 75 6.87 0.47 -19.44
C GLN A 75 7.84 0.72 -18.28
N ASN A 76 8.86 1.54 -18.53
CA ASN A 76 9.83 1.94 -17.52
C ASN A 76 9.34 3.18 -16.75
N VAL A 77 8.46 2.95 -15.76
CA VAL A 77 7.90 4.00 -14.89
C VAL A 77 8.16 3.70 -13.41
N SER A 78 8.26 4.75 -12.59
CA SER A 78 8.31 4.63 -11.13
C SER A 78 6.98 4.11 -10.59
N THR A 79 7.04 3.34 -9.52
CA THR A 79 5.88 2.73 -8.80
C THR A 79 6.04 2.92 -7.30
N ASN A 80 6.65 4.03 -6.90
CA ASN A 80 6.90 4.37 -5.50
C ASN A 80 5.66 4.98 -4.84
N GLU A 81 4.56 4.22 -4.83
CA GLU A 81 3.26 4.64 -4.29
C GLU A 81 3.11 4.08 -2.87
N TRP A 82 3.10 4.97 -1.88
CA TRP A 82 2.94 4.58 -0.48
C TRP A 82 2.46 5.74 0.37
N SER A 83 1.14 5.85 0.56
CA SER A 83 0.54 6.95 1.31
C SER A 83 -0.67 6.51 2.13
N SER A 84 -0.87 7.19 3.25
CA SER A 84 -2.11 7.19 4.02
C SER A 84 -2.32 8.58 4.62
N ASN A 85 -3.57 9.05 4.63
CA ASN A 85 -3.93 10.30 5.30
C ASN A 85 -3.97 10.19 6.84
N MET A 86 -3.69 8.99 7.40
CA MET A 86 -3.67 8.70 8.84
C MET A 86 -4.99 8.96 9.58
N VAL A 87 -6.13 9.00 8.87
CA VAL A 87 -7.46 9.16 9.46
C VAL A 87 -7.99 7.81 9.92
N PHE A 88 -7.74 7.49 11.20
CA PHE A 88 -7.97 6.17 11.78
C PHE A 88 -9.07 6.12 12.87
N ASN A 89 -9.99 7.08 12.87
CA ASN A 89 -11.12 7.09 13.82
C ASN A 89 -10.70 7.00 15.31
N GLY A 90 -9.68 7.79 15.69
CA GLY A 90 -9.26 7.94 17.10
C GLY A 90 -8.26 6.90 17.61
N VAL A 91 -7.81 5.96 16.78
CA VAL A 91 -6.70 5.06 17.09
C VAL A 91 -5.45 5.42 16.30
N ALA A 92 -4.28 4.99 16.77
CA ALA A 92 -3.00 5.26 16.12
C ALA A 92 -2.30 3.95 15.74
N PHE A 93 -1.52 3.97 14.66
CA PHE A 93 -0.62 2.88 14.33
C PHE A 93 0.77 3.14 14.90
N ASN A 94 1.22 2.25 15.78
CA ASN A 94 2.60 2.22 16.25
C ASN A 94 3.26 0.93 15.77
N GLN A 95 4.16 1.05 14.80
CA GLN A 95 4.82 -0.09 14.16
C GLN A 95 5.52 -1.02 15.17
N ALA A 96 6.16 -0.47 16.21
CA ALA A 96 6.91 -1.25 17.20
C ALA A 96 6.02 -2.15 18.07
N GLN A 97 4.71 -1.89 18.13
CA GLN A 97 3.77 -2.76 18.83
C GLN A 97 3.40 -4.02 18.03
N TRP A 98 3.63 -4.01 16.71
CA TRP A 98 3.11 -5.04 15.80
C TRP A 98 4.19 -5.76 15.00
N ILE A 99 5.25 -5.05 14.62
CA ILE A 99 6.35 -5.56 13.81
C ILE A 99 7.56 -5.76 14.73
N ASN A 100 7.81 -7.01 15.12
CA ASN A 100 8.89 -7.38 16.05
C ASN A 100 10.12 -8.00 15.36
N TRP A 101 10.21 -7.90 14.03
CA TRP A 101 11.35 -8.37 13.25
C TRP A 101 12.15 -7.20 12.66
N GLN A 102 13.40 -7.50 12.30
CA GLN A 102 14.20 -6.66 11.41
C GLN A 102 14.12 -7.24 10.01
N THR A 103 13.85 -6.41 9.00
CA THR A 103 13.79 -6.87 7.62
C THR A 103 15.19 -7.28 7.15
N PRO A 104 15.42 -8.57 6.80
CA PRO A 104 16.71 -8.99 6.26
C PRO A 104 16.86 -8.53 4.80
N THR A 105 18.07 -8.63 4.27
CA THR A 105 18.29 -8.67 2.82
C THR A 105 18.42 -10.12 2.39
N LEU A 106 17.50 -10.61 1.56
CA LEU A 106 17.57 -11.96 1.01
C LEU A 106 18.50 -11.98 -0.20
N ALA A 107 19.39 -12.97 -0.25
CA ALA A 107 20.35 -13.18 -1.33
C ALA A 107 19.71 -13.78 -2.58
#